data_AF-A0A7W8XUB7-F1
#
_entry.id   AF-A0A7W8XUB7-F1
#
_cell.length_a   1.000
_cell.length_b   1.000
_cell.length_c   1.000
_cell.angle_alpha   90.00
_cell.angle_beta   90.00
_cell.angle_gamma   90.00
#
_symmetry.space_group_name_H-M   'P 1'
#
loop_
_entity.id
_entity.type
_entity.pdbx_description
1 polymer ?
#
loop_
_entity_poly.entity_id
_entity_poly.type
_entity_poly.pdbx_seq_one_letter_code
_entity_poly.pdbx_strand_id
1 'polypeptide(L)'
;MPIDSADAVTRRRYQDYAAGRNERTLSPQGEKRTRFARDIVGTSDEILERLFADPLLPEVSELRLELPYEFEHEQYRQILHDFVTRIAPELGWSAALVIAPGEEKKAMPELQHAIR
;
A
#
# COMPACT_ATOMS: atom_id res chain seq x y z
N MET A 1 0.10 1.26 7.17
CA MET A 1 -1.35 1.29 6.95
C MET A 1 -1.89 2.60 7.50
N PRO A 2 -1.90 3.67 6.68
CA PRO A 2 -2.50 4.94 7.03
C PRO A 2 -4.01 4.79 7.25
N ILE A 3 -4.53 5.44 8.29
CA ILE A 3 -5.95 5.39 8.66
C ILE A 3 -6.67 6.74 8.57
N ASP A 4 -5.99 7.76 8.05
CA ASP A 4 -6.48 9.14 8.01
C ASP A 4 -7.87 9.23 7.36
N SER A 5 -8.05 8.59 6.20
CA SER A 5 -9.33 8.55 5.49
C SER A 5 -10.13 7.26 5.70
N ALA A 6 -9.62 6.31 6.50
CA ALA A 6 -10.34 5.07 6.81
C ALA A 6 -11.50 5.31 7.80
N ASP A 7 -12.62 4.62 7.61
CA ASP A 7 -13.74 4.64 8.55
C ASP A 7 -13.44 3.84 9.84
N ALA A 8 -14.32 3.94 10.85
CA ALA A 8 -14.11 3.29 12.15
C ALA A 8 -14.01 1.75 12.05
N VAL A 9 -14.75 1.14 11.13
CA VAL A 9 -14.77 -0.33 10.94
C VAL A 9 -13.46 -0.80 10.31
N THR A 10 -12.99 -0.07 9.29
CA THR A 10 -11.75 -0.30 8.56
C THR A 10 -10.54 -0.08 9.48
N ARG A 11 -10.56 1.00 10.28
CA ARG A 11 -9.56 1.24 11.34
C ARG A 11 -9.43 0.05 12.27
N ARG A 12 -10.56 -0.46 12.77
CA ARG A 12 -10.56 -1.62 13.66
C ARG A 12 -10.01 -2.87 12.96
N ARG A 13 -10.45 -3.13 11.72
CA ARG A 13 -9.94 -4.25 10.91
C ARG A 13 -8.43 -4.18 10.72
N TYR A 14 -7.87 -3.00 10.45
CA TYR A 14 -6.42 -2.83 10.25
C TYR A 14 -5.65 -3.09 11.54
N GLN A 15 -6.17 -2.62 12.68
CA GLN A 15 -5.58 -2.88 13.98
C GLN A 15 -5.62 -4.38 14.34
N ASP A 16 -6.76 -5.03 14.13
CA ASP A 16 -6.91 -6.47 14.37
C ASP A 16 -5.99 -7.29 13.43
N TYR A 17 -5.83 -6.86 12.18
CA TYR A 17 -4.91 -7.47 11.22
C TYR A 17 -3.44 -7.37 11.67
N ALA A 18 -2.98 -6.17 12.07
CA ALA A 18 -1.61 -5.98 12.55
C ALA A 18 -1.34 -6.72 13.88
N ALA A 19 -2.35 -6.82 14.76
CA ALA A 19 -2.26 -7.63 15.96
C ALA A 19 -2.11 -9.13 15.62
N GLY A 20 -2.91 -9.65 14.70
CA GLY A 20 -2.86 -11.06 14.28
C GLY A 20 -1.59 -11.47 13.53
N ARG A 21 -0.92 -10.54 12.83
CA ARG A 21 0.33 -10.84 12.11
C ARG A 21 1.57 -10.86 13.00
N ASN A 22 1.56 -10.18 14.16
CA ASN A 22 2.65 -10.23 15.14
C ASN A 22 2.95 -11.67 15.61
N GLU A 23 1.95 -12.56 15.60
CA GLU A 23 2.11 -13.96 16.01
C GLU A 23 2.84 -14.82 14.97
N ARG A 24 2.90 -14.40 13.70
CA ARG A 24 3.51 -15.18 12.59
C ARG A 24 4.82 -14.60 12.04
N THR A 25 5.22 -13.39 12.45
CA THR A 25 6.41 -12.69 11.92
C THR A 25 7.73 -13.03 12.63
N LEU A 26 7.72 -13.95 13.61
CA LEU A 26 8.95 -14.45 14.27
C LEU A 26 9.76 -15.45 13.41
N SER A 27 9.25 -15.88 12.27
CA SER A 27 9.97 -16.76 11.34
C SER A 27 10.57 -15.96 10.19
N PRO A 28 11.90 -15.95 9.99
CA PRO A 28 12.53 -15.20 8.90
C PRO A 28 12.08 -15.75 7.54
N GLN A 29 11.37 -14.94 6.76
CA GLN A 29 10.90 -15.29 5.43
C GLN A 29 11.89 -14.76 4.37
N GLY A 30 12.74 -15.64 3.84
CA GLY A 30 13.40 -15.44 2.54
C GLY A 30 14.90 -15.10 2.55
N GLU A 31 15.56 -15.47 1.44
CA GLU A 31 17.02 -15.37 1.16
C GLU A 31 17.52 -13.94 0.87
N LYS A 32 16.63 -12.95 0.79
CA LYS A 32 17.00 -11.56 0.54
C LYS A 32 17.03 -10.80 1.85
N ARG A 33 18.01 -9.91 1.99
CA ARG A 33 18.22 -9.01 3.14
C ARG A 33 17.08 -8.01 3.39
N THR A 34 15.85 -8.33 2.99
CA THR A 34 14.63 -7.57 3.25
C THR A 34 14.27 -7.75 4.71
N ARG A 35 14.63 -6.78 5.55
CA ARG A 35 14.14 -6.71 6.93
C ARG A 35 12.69 -6.23 6.87
N PHE A 36 11.76 -7.09 7.29
CA PHE A 36 10.38 -6.70 7.48
C PHE A 36 10.30 -5.77 8.70
N ALA A 37 9.98 -4.49 8.48
CA ALA A 37 9.52 -3.64 9.56
C ALA A 37 8.22 -4.22 10.14
N ARG A 38 7.96 -4.01 11.43
CA ARG A 38 6.67 -4.41 12.03
C ARG A 38 5.55 -3.72 11.28
N ASP A 39 4.38 -4.36 11.20
CA ASP A 39 3.22 -3.73 10.58
C ASP A 39 2.87 -2.43 11.31
N ILE A 40 3.04 -1.30 10.62
CA ILE A 40 2.74 0.02 11.16
C ILE A 40 1.32 0.38 10.76
N VAL A 41 0.41 0.48 11.74
CA VAL A 41 -0.94 1.03 11.57
C VAL A 41 -1.04 2.29 12.41
N GLY A 42 -1.59 3.36 11.82
CA GLY A 42 -1.70 4.66 12.47
C GLY A 42 -2.09 5.75 11.49
N THR A 43 -2.22 6.96 12.01
CA THR A 43 -2.27 8.19 11.20
C THR A 43 -0.97 8.36 10.40
N SER A 44 -1.02 9.20 9.37
CA SER A 44 0.15 9.49 8.54
C SER A 44 1.31 10.02 9.40
N ASP A 45 1.01 10.89 10.37
CA ASP A 45 2.01 11.44 11.30
C ASP A 45 2.64 10.35 12.18
N GLU A 46 1.84 9.48 12.80
CA GLU A 46 2.36 8.37 13.61
C GLU A 46 3.20 7.39 12.77
N ILE A 47 2.87 7.21 11.50
CA ILE A 47 3.65 6.38 10.58
C ILE A 47 4.98 7.06 10.28
N LEU A 48 4.97 8.36 9.95
CA LEU A 48 6.19 9.13 9.68
C LEU A 48 7.12 9.18 10.89
N GLU A 49 6.60 9.43 12.08
CA GLU A 49 7.39 9.40 13.33
C GLU A 49 8.11 8.08 13.50
N ARG A 50 7.42 6.95 13.28
CA ARG A 50 8.01 5.62 13.39
C ARG A 50 9.03 5.34 12.29
N LEU A 51 8.78 5.81 11.07
CA LEU A 51 9.72 5.67 9.96
C LEU A 51 10.99 6.50 10.20
N PHE A 52 10.87 7.76 10.61
CA PHE A 52 12.02 8.62 10.89
C PHE A 52 12.80 8.20 12.13
N ALA A 53 12.16 7.51 13.07
CA ALA A 53 12.85 6.89 14.20
C ALA A 53 13.66 5.64 13.81
N ASP A 54 13.44 5.06 12.62
CA ASP A 54 14.18 3.89 12.15
C ASP A 54 15.53 4.33 11.55
N PRO A 55 16.68 3.92 12.13
CA PRO A 55 18.00 4.28 11.62
C PRO A 55 18.29 3.67 10.24
N LEU A 56 17.49 2.70 9.77
CA LEU A 56 17.63 2.10 8.44
C LEU A 56 16.95 2.89 7.34
N LEU A 57 16.02 3.79 7.66
CA LEU A 57 15.31 4.59 6.65
C LEU A 57 16.25 5.32 5.66
N PRO A 58 17.35 5.98 6.08
CA PRO A 58 18.28 6.62 5.14
C PRO A 58 19.11 5.63 4.30
N GLU A 59 19.19 4.36 4.70
CA GLU A 59 19.99 3.32 4.02
C GLU A 59 19.19 2.55 2.96
N VAL A 60 17.87 2.76 2.88
CA VAL A 60 16.99 2.08 1.92
C VAL A 60 16.68 2.96 0.71
N SER A 61 16.72 2.37 -0.47
CA SER A 61 16.33 3.03 -1.73
C SER A 61 14.93 2.66 -2.22
N GLU A 62 14.30 1.65 -1.61
CA GLU A 62 12.97 1.16 -1.97
C GLU A 62 12.15 0.90 -0.71
N LEU A 63 10.95 1.47 -0.66
CA LEU A 63 9.94 1.17 0.36
C LEU A 63 8.81 0.38 -0.28
N ARG A 64 8.55 -0.82 0.25
CA ARG A 64 7.49 -1.70 -0.25
C ARG A 64 6.30 -1.70 0.68
N LEU A 65 5.11 -1.48 0.12
CA LEU A 65 3.84 -1.64 0.81
C LEU A 65 3.27 -3.03 0.53
N GLU A 66 3.19 -3.85 1.58
CA GLU A 66 2.55 -5.16 1.51
C GLU A 66 1.06 -5.02 1.86
N LEU A 67 0.19 -5.11 0.86
CA LEU A 67 -1.26 -4.99 1.04
C LEU A 67 -1.89 -6.36 1.32
N PRO A 68 -2.73 -6.51 2.36
CA PRO A 68 -3.34 -7.80 2.69
C PRO A 68 -4.42 -8.24 1.70
N TYR A 69 -4.28 -9.42 1.09
CA TYR A 69 -5.24 -9.99 0.13
C TYR A 69 -6.68 -10.14 0.66
N GLU A 70 -6.85 -10.11 1.98
CA GLU A 70 -8.16 -10.18 2.65
C GLU A 70 -8.92 -8.84 2.64
N PHE A 71 -8.33 -7.78 2.10
CA PHE A 71 -8.98 -6.47 2.04
C PHE A 71 -9.65 -6.26 0.69
N GLU A 72 -10.73 -5.48 0.72
CA GLU A 72 -11.46 -5.07 -0.46
C GLU A 72 -10.68 -4.01 -1.25
N HIS A 73 -11.04 -3.87 -2.53
CA HIS A 73 -10.42 -2.92 -3.44
C HIS A 73 -10.46 -1.46 -2.93
N GLU A 74 -11.52 -1.07 -2.23
CA GLU A 74 -11.65 0.29 -1.69
C GLU A 74 -10.64 0.56 -0.57
N GLN A 75 -10.35 -0.45 0.26
CA GLN A 75 -9.31 -0.33 1.29
C GLN A 75 -7.93 -0.19 0.66
N TYR A 76 -7.64 -0.92 -0.42
CA TYR A 76 -6.39 -0.76 -1.15
C TYR A 76 -6.26 0.65 -1.71
N ARG A 77 -7.32 1.16 -2.34
CA ARG A 77 -7.35 2.52 -2.87
C ARG A 77 -7.09 3.55 -1.79
N GLN A 78 -7.75 3.41 -0.64
CA GLN A 78 -7.57 4.29 0.51
C GLN A 78 -6.13 4.28 1.03
N ILE A 79 -5.56 3.09 1.27
CA ILE A 79 -4.19 2.96 1.78
C ILE A 79 -3.20 3.60 0.83
N LEU A 80 -3.30 3.31 -0.47
CA LEU A 80 -2.40 3.85 -1.48
C LEU A 80 -2.57 5.36 -1.63
N HIS A 81 -3.80 5.86 -1.61
CA HIS A 81 -4.10 7.28 -1.68
C HIS A 81 -3.46 8.03 -0.51
N ASP A 82 -3.70 7.62 0.73
CA ASP A 82 -3.16 8.30 1.90
C ASP A 82 -1.64 8.21 1.93
N PHE A 83 -1.07 7.07 1.53
CA PHE A 83 0.37 6.93 1.45
C PHE A 83 1.00 7.89 0.44
N VAL A 84 0.50 7.93 -0.80
CA VAL A 84 1.06 8.79 -1.86
C VAL A 84 0.85 10.27 -1.57
N THR A 85 -0.27 10.64 -0.93
CA THR A 85 -0.62 12.05 -0.70
C THR A 85 -0.05 12.63 0.59
N ARG A 86 0.21 11.82 1.62
CA ARG A 86 0.59 12.30 2.96
C ARG A 86 1.96 11.81 3.43
N ILE A 87 2.32 10.56 3.14
CA ILE A 87 3.55 9.94 3.68
C ILE A 87 4.70 10.08 2.70
N ALA A 88 4.45 9.74 1.43
CA ALA A 88 5.43 9.79 0.35
C ALA A 88 6.17 11.13 0.21
N PRO A 89 5.48 12.29 0.20
CA PRO A 89 6.16 13.58 0.02
C PRO A 89 7.14 13.89 1.16
N GLU A 90 6.77 13.52 2.39
CA GLU A 90 7.60 13.73 3.59
C GLU A 90 8.85 12.85 3.59
N LEU A 91 8.79 11.69 2.92
CA LEU A 91 9.96 10.83 2.66
C LEU A 91 10.83 11.33 1.50
N GLY A 92 10.52 12.50 0.92
CA GLY A 92 11.21 13.05 -0.25
C GLY A 92 10.86 12.35 -1.57
N TRP A 93 9.85 11.46 -1.56
CA TRP A 93 9.35 10.85 -2.80
C TRP A 93 8.41 11.83 -3.50
N SER A 94 8.89 12.40 -4.60
CA SER A 94 8.02 13.10 -5.54
C SER A 94 7.41 12.05 -6.46
N ALA A 95 6.08 11.91 -6.42
CA ALA A 95 5.36 11.17 -7.44
C ALA A 95 5.58 11.87 -8.79
N ALA A 96 6.67 11.52 -9.48
CA ALA A 96 6.78 11.78 -10.90
C ALA A 96 5.52 11.18 -11.50
N LEU A 97 4.65 12.03 -12.06
CA LEU A 97 3.36 11.65 -12.60
C LEU A 97 3.60 10.49 -13.59
N VAL A 98 3.41 9.25 -13.14
CA VAL A 98 3.50 8.09 -14.00
C VAL A 98 2.19 8.10 -14.77
N ILE A 99 2.18 8.84 -15.88
CA ILE A 99 1.17 8.66 -16.91
C ILE A 99 1.45 7.27 -17.47
N ALA A 100 0.73 6.27 -16.97
CA ALA A 100 0.76 4.94 -17.55
C ALA A 100 0.38 5.08 -19.04
N PRO A 101 1.23 4.66 -19.99
CA PRO A 101 0.84 4.67 -21.39
C PRO A 101 -0.25 3.61 -21.62
N GLY A 102 -1.47 4.10 -21.87
CA GLY A 102 -2.45 3.49 -22.77
C GLY A 102 -3.06 2.13 -22.39
N GLU A 103 -4.17 2.14 -21.65
CA GLU A 103 -5.26 1.21 -21.94
C GLU A 103 -6.02 1.73 -23.17
N GLU A 104 -5.40 1.60 -24.35
CA GLU A 104 -6.11 1.75 -25.61
C GLU A 104 -7.01 0.54 -25.81
N LYS A 105 -8.26 0.69 -25.37
CA LYS A 105 -9.47 0.12 -25.96
C LYS A 105 -9.39 -1.36 -26.34
N LYS A 106 -9.89 -2.18 -25.42
CA LYS A 106 -10.66 -3.38 -25.74
C LYS A 106 -11.92 -2.97 -26.54
N ALA A 107 -11.76 -2.71 -27.83
CA ALA A 107 -12.87 -2.51 -28.77
C ALA A 107 -12.86 -3.63 -29.81
N MET A 108 -13.24 -4.83 -29.36
CA MET A 108 -13.88 -5.83 -30.20
C MET A 108 -14.96 -6.51 -29.34
N PRO A 109 -16.22 -6.33 -29.72
CA PRO A 109 -17.14 -7.44 -29.77
C PRO A 109 -17.44 -7.72 -31.25
N GLU A 110 -17.17 -8.97 -31.64
CA GLU A 110 -17.76 -9.53 -32.83
C GLU A 110 -19.29 -9.46 -32.73
N LEU A 111 -19.95 -9.08 -33.81
CA LEU A 111 -21.27 -9.59 -34.15
C LEU A 111 -21.38 -9.69 -35.66
N GLN A 112 -21.34 -10.94 -36.11
CA GLN A 112 -21.74 -11.38 -37.43
C GLN A 112 -23.24 -11.08 -37.69
N HIS A 113 -23.60 -11.15 -38.97
CA HIS A 113 -24.93 -11.26 -39.58
C HIS A 113 -25.63 -9.97 -40.06
N ALA A 114 -25.73 -9.88 -41.40
CA ALA A 114 -26.98 -9.78 -42.19
C ALA A 114 -27.07 -8.60 -43.19
N ILE A 115 -27.02 -8.97 -44.48
CA ILE A 115 -27.82 -8.43 -45.61
C ILE A 115 -27.42 -7.05 -46.15
N ARG A 116 -26.78 -6.99 -47.32
CA ARG A 116 -27.44 -6.94 -48.64
C ARG A 116 -26.44 -7.13 -49.77
#